data_AF-A0A9J7N542-F1
#
_entry.id   AF-A0A9J7N542-F1
#
_cell.length_a   1.000
_cell.length_b   1.000
_cell.length_c   1.000
_cell.angle_alpha   90.00
_cell.angle_beta   90.00
_cell.angle_gamma   90.00
#
_symmetry.space_group_name_H-M   'P 1'
#
loop_
_entity.id
_entity.type
_entity.pdbx_description
1 polymer ?
#
loop_
_entity_poly.entity_id
_entity_poly.type
_entity_poly.pdbx_seq_one_letter_code
_entity_poly.pdbx_strand_id
1 'polypeptide(L)'
;MADTTGKDAISNGHQKEILRYTYTPEDLVLQSSPWKKFSRSKFDEELCRRWDEAMEAGMFRYKLDALQTKILPGTLRFVAQLNVKRAQERRAPQNIIGMNHPFDPKKFNFTKIKPGEVLFELCPERDSSHQENERVSQNGTASDEAPTSKRVKKSSHVVIINVSPLAYGNILLVPSLQDCQPQVLTEEALLLAIEMTLLSQHQGFRMGFNSLCAYSSVNHLHFHGYYLEHELGTESCVIVPFHSGIHVLNSDYPALGFAFQLQGKDVTGLARQVYKVANYLQSHEIAHNVFMTRGTQFGEDANSPNRTLRVFLWPRRPVTGAKDDFVFNPALCELAGHLPIKVEDGFKSLTEEEAVKTLKTQSLSKEEFDALKTEIATVLG
;
A
#
# COMPACT_ATOMS: atom_id res chain seq x y z
N MET A 1 12.54 -21.21 63.31
CA MET A 1 12.82 -19.81 62.95
C MET A 1 13.25 -19.84 61.49
N ALA A 2 12.39 -19.98 60.48
CA ALA A 2 11.24 -19.13 60.13
C ALA A 2 11.64 -17.66 60.17
N ASP A 3 12.18 -17.14 59.07
CA ASP A 3 11.58 -15.97 58.47
C ASP A 3 11.77 -15.95 56.94
N THR A 4 10.66 -15.78 56.26
CA THR A 4 10.46 -15.75 54.81
C THR A 4 9.62 -14.52 54.56
N THR A 5 10.13 -13.49 53.89
CA THR A 5 9.30 -12.51 53.17
C THR A 5 10.18 -11.59 52.34
N GLY A 6 9.72 -11.22 51.15
CA GLY A 6 10.38 -10.26 50.27
C GLY A 6 10.35 -10.57 48.77
N LYS A 7 9.39 -11.40 48.30
CA LYS A 7 8.97 -11.37 46.90
C LYS A 7 8.02 -10.18 46.72
N ASP A 8 8.57 -9.02 46.40
CA ASP A 8 7.76 -7.94 45.84
C ASP A 8 7.68 -8.12 44.33
N ALA A 9 6.52 -8.66 43.94
CA ALA A 9 5.98 -8.56 42.60
C ALA A 9 5.81 -7.08 42.25
N ILE A 10 6.60 -6.58 41.30
CA ILE A 10 6.25 -5.33 40.63
C ILE A 10 5.30 -5.68 39.48
N SER A 11 4.08 -5.25 39.75
CA SER A 11 2.85 -5.36 38.99
C SER A 11 2.92 -4.79 37.58
N ASN A 12 2.18 -5.45 36.68
CA ASN A 12 1.37 -4.86 35.61
C ASN A 12 2.02 -3.70 34.83
N GLY A 13 2.85 -4.08 33.85
CA GLY A 13 3.13 -3.22 32.72
C GLY A 13 1.80 -2.84 32.07
N HIS A 14 1.38 -1.59 32.27
CA HIS A 14 0.27 -0.99 31.54
C HIS A 14 0.52 -1.24 30.05
N GLN A 15 -0.37 -2.01 29.43
CA GLN A 15 -0.43 -2.08 27.97
C GLN A 15 -0.75 -0.66 27.54
N LYS A 16 0.27 0.10 27.13
CA LYS A 16 0.13 1.49 26.70
C LYS A 16 -0.92 1.47 25.60
N GLU A 17 -2.05 2.12 25.84
CA GLU A 17 -3.17 2.12 24.90
C GLU A 17 -2.64 2.61 23.54
N ILE A 18 -2.93 1.85 22.48
CA ILE A 18 -2.46 2.21 21.14
C ILE A 18 -3.15 3.53 20.78
N LEU A 19 -2.36 4.52 20.40
CA LEU A 19 -2.88 5.82 19.96
C LEU A 19 -3.86 5.61 18.81
N ARG A 20 -4.99 6.33 18.82
CA ARG A 20 -5.96 6.33 17.73
C ARG A 20 -5.81 7.61 16.92
N TYR A 21 -5.60 7.48 15.61
CA TYR A 21 -5.67 8.57 14.66
C TYR A 21 -7.06 8.55 14.01
N THR A 22 -7.93 9.46 14.42
CA THR A 22 -9.27 9.60 13.84
C THR A 22 -9.28 10.63 12.71
N TYR A 23 -10.16 10.43 11.74
CA TYR A 23 -10.36 11.37 10.64
C TYR A 23 -11.78 11.28 10.09
N THR A 24 -12.27 12.39 9.54
CA THR A 24 -13.54 12.48 8.81
C THR A 24 -13.29 12.72 7.32
N PRO A 25 -14.32 12.66 6.45
CA PRO A 25 -14.18 13.03 5.04
C PRO A 25 -13.64 14.45 4.80
N GLU A 26 -13.82 15.38 5.75
CA GLU A 26 -13.32 16.76 5.67
C GLU A 26 -11.80 16.87 5.82
N ASP A 27 -11.15 15.88 6.45
CA ASP A 27 -9.70 15.81 6.56
C ASP A 27 -9.02 15.37 5.25
N LEU A 28 -9.79 14.83 4.29
CA LEU A 28 -9.26 14.33 3.03
C LEU A 28 -8.87 15.48 2.09
N VAL A 29 -7.60 15.48 1.69
CA VAL A 29 -7.01 16.44 0.77
C VAL A 29 -7.30 15.99 -0.66
N LEU A 30 -8.38 16.46 -1.27
CA LEU A 30 -8.80 15.96 -2.60
C LEU A 30 -7.94 16.53 -3.74
N GLN A 31 -7.47 17.76 -3.61
CA GLN A 31 -6.57 18.44 -4.55
C GLN A 31 -5.23 18.71 -3.88
N SER A 32 -4.16 18.73 -4.65
CA SER A 32 -2.81 18.82 -4.09
C SER A 32 -1.93 19.82 -4.85
N SER A 33 -1.04 20.51 -4.14
CA SER A 33 -0.16 21.54 -4.71
C SER A 33 0.99 20.94 -5.53
N PRO A 34 1.51 21.60 -6.57
CA PRO A 34 2.71 21.15 -7.27
C PRO A 34 3.92 20.91 -6.35
N TRP A 35 4.88 20.09 -6.80
CA TRP A 35 6.10 19.72 -6.06
C TRP A 35 6.87 20.86 -5.39
N LYS A 36 6.81 22.09 -5.91
CA LYS A 36 7.52 23.25 -5.34
C LYS A 36 6.75 23.97 -4.21
N LYS A 37 5.54 23.54 -3.87
CA LYS A 37 4.61 24.28 -2.99
C LYS A 37 3.80 23.38 -2.04
N PHE A 38 4.22 22.14 -1.78
CA PHE A 38 3.48 21.27 -0.85
C PHE A 38 3.87 21.50 0.61
N SER A 39 2.94 21.20 1.50
CA SER A 39 3.08 21.23 2.96
C SER A 39 2.84 19.82 3.52
N ARG A 40 3.06 19.68 4.83
CA ARG A 40 2.65 18.50 5.60
C ARG A 40 1.28 18.77 6.22
N SER A 41 0.40 17.78 6.16
CA SER A 41 -0.85 17.74 6.92
C SER A 41 -0.58 17.31 8.38
N LYS A 42 -1.62 17.38 9.23
CA LYS A 42 -1.57 16.79 10.57
C LYS A 42 -1.25 15.29 10.53
N PHE A 43 -1.74 14.58 9.51
CA PHE A 43 -1.43 13.17 9.29
C PHE A 43 0.05 12.95 8.98
N ASP A 44 0.60 13.77 8.09
CA ASP A 44 2.02 13.69 7.71
C ASP A 44 2.92 13.96 8.90
N GLU A 45 2.61 15.00 9.69
CA GLU A 45 3.35 15.35 10.90
C GLU A 45 3.34 14.23 11.94
N GLU A 46 2.17 13.67 12.23
CA GLU A 46 2.04 12.59 13.21
C GLU A 46 2.72 11.30 12.74
N LEU A 47 2.53 10.90 11.47
CA LEU A 47 3.18 9.72 10.90
C LEU A 47 4.71 9.86 10.92
N CYS A 48 5.24 11.00 10.46
CA CYS A 48 6.68 11.26 10.45
C CYS A 48 7.25 11.25 11.86
N ARG A 49 6.65 11.99 12.80
CA ARG A 49 7.08 12.03 14.20
C ARG A 49 7.14 10.64 14.84
N ARG A 50 6.09 9.84 14.64
CA ARG A 50 6.01 8.49 15.20
C ARG A 50 7.00 7.52 14.56
N TRP A 51 7.23 7.67 13.26
CA TRP A 51 8.24 6.88 12.55
C TRP A 51 9.66 7.22 13.05
N ASP A 52 9.96 8.50 13.26
CA ASP A 52 11.23 8.96 13.84
C ASP A 52 11.42 8.46 15.27
N GLU A 53 10.38 8.54 16.11
CA GLU A 53 10.41 7.98 17.47
C GLU A 53 10.70 6.47 17.48
N ALA A 54 10.09 5.70 16.56
CA ALA A 54 10.37 4.28 16.42
C ALA A 54 11.81 4.01 15.93
N MET A 55 12.37 4.90 15.10
CA MET A 55 13.74 4.80 14.59
C MET A 55 14.75 5.04 15.72
N GLU A 56 14.54 6.08 16.52
CA GLU A 56 15.38 6.38 17.68
C GLU A 56 15.25 5.33 18.79
N ALA A 57 14.07 4.73 18.94
CA ALA A 57 13.86 3.60 19.85
C ALA A 57 14.48 2.28 19.36
N GLY A 58 15.08 2.23 18.16
CA GLY A 58 15.74 1.03 17.64
C GLY A 58 14.79 -0.09 17.22
N MET A 59 13.57 0.26 16.78
CA MET A 59 12.55 -0.74 16.38
C MET A 59 12.78 -1.31 14.98
N PHE A 60 13.68 -0.72 14.19
CA PHE A 60 14.03 -1.16 12.85
C PHE A 60 15.23 -2.12 12.86
N ARG A 61 15.36 -2.93 11.80
CA ARG A 61 16.49 -3.85 11.64
C ARG A 61 17.82 -3.13 11.36
N TYR A 62 17.74 -1.93 10.81
CA TYR A 62 18.88 -1.07 10.53
C TYR A 62 18.47 0.39 10.60
N LYS A 63 19.43 1.27 10.91
CA LYS A 63 19.27 2.71 10.75
C LYS A 63 19.22 3.08 9.27
N LEU A 64 18.22 3.87 8.89
CA LEU A 64 18.09 4.41 7.55
C LEU A 64 18.84 5.74 7.46
N ASP A 65 20.07 5.68 6.91
CA ASP A 65 20.86 6.87 6.63
C ASP A 65 20.35 7.58 5.36
N ALA A 66 20.87 8.76 5.06
CA ALA A 66 20.61 9.44 3.80
C ALA A 66 20.95 8.52 2.61
N LEU A 67 19.93 8.17 1.83
CA LEU A 67 20.08 7.22 0.73
C LEU A 67 20.61 7.95 -0.51
N GLN A 68 21.69 7.41 -1.09
CA GLN A 68 22.21 7.89 -2.38
C GLN A 68 21.14 7.72 -3.45
N THR A 69 20.77 8.82 -4.10
CA THR A 69 19.66 8.87 -5.05
C THR A 69 20.13 9.54 -6.33
N LYS A 70 19.81 8.96 -7.49
CA LYS A 70 20.08 9.56 -8.81
C LYS A 70 18.86 9.39 -9.71
N ILE A 71 18.64 10.37 -10.58
CA ILE A 71 17.67 10.26 -11.66
C ILE A 71 18.40 9.65 -12.86
N LEU A 72 17.89 8.53 -13.39
CA LEU A 72 18.46 7.92 -14.58
C LEU A 72 18.25 8.87 -15.78
N PRO A 73 19.28 9.08 -16.61
CA PRO A 73 19.13 9.88 -17.82
C PRO A 73 18.17 9.20 -18.81
N GLY A 74 17.10 9.91 -19.18
CA GLY A 74 16.12 9.45 -20.15
C GLY A 74 14.76 10.15 -19.98
N THR A 75 13.75 9.71 -20.72
CA THR A 75 12.42 10.35 -20.76
C THR A 75 11.54 9.90 -19.60
N LEU A 76 11.73 8.68 -19.08
CA LEU A 76 10.96 8.15 -17.97
C LEU A 76 11.46 8.65 -16.60
N ARG A 77 12.72 9.12 -16.55
CA ARG A 77 13.36 9.77 -15.41
C ARG A 77 13.28 8.94 -14.14
N PHE A 78 13.58 7.64 -14.25
CA PHE A 78 13.51 6.74 -13.10
C PHE A 78 14.39 7.21 -11.95
N VAL A 79 13.88 7.07 -10.73
CA VAL A 79 14.57 7.47 -9.51
C VAL A 79 15.24 6.24 -8.93
N ALA A 80 16.55 6.08 -9.15
CA ALA A 80 17.34 5.02 -8.57
C ALA A 80 17.83 5.42 -7.18
N GLN A 81 17.65 4.54 -6.20
CA GLN A 81 18.04 4.80 -4.80
C GLN A 81 18.78 3.59 -4.22
N LEU A 82 20.03 3.77 -3.82
CA LEU A 82 20.86 2.70 -3.28
C LEU A 82 20.49 2.41 -1.83
N ASN A 83 20.13 1.16 -1.53
CA ASN A 83 19.86 0.71 -0.16
C ASN A 83 20.36 -0.73 0.04
N VAL A 84 21.67 -0.87 0.25
CA VAL A 84 22.35 -2.17 0.43
C VAL A 84 21.86 -2.88 1.70
N LYS A 85 21.68 -2.14 2.81
CA LYS A 85 21.19 -2.69 4.08
C LYS A 85 19.82 -3.35 3.92
N ARG A 86 18.91 -2.76 3.14
CA ARG A 86 17.61 -3.37 2.84
C ARG A 86 17.73 -4.72 2.16
N ALA A 87 18.69 -4.89 1.26
CA ALA A 87 18.90 -6.15 0.55
C ALA A 87 19.42 -7.25 1.50
N GLN A 88 20.25 -6.88 2.48
CA GLN A 88 20.92 -7.80 3.40
C GLN A 88 20.09 -8.12 4.65
N GLU A 89 19.44 -7.13 5.25
CA GLU A 89 18.82 -7.22 6.58
C GLU A 89 17.34 -7.61 6.55
N ARG A 90 16.71 -7.61 5.36
CA ARG A 90 15.28 -7.94 5.25
C ARG A 90 15.03 -9.41 5.58
N ARG A 91 13.88 -9.68 6.20
CA ARG A 91 13.38 -11.04 6.39
C ARG A 91 13.28 -11.79 5.06
N ALA A 92 13.60 -13.09 5.08
CA ALA A 92 13.26 -13.99 3.99
C ALA A 92 11.75 -13.97 3.70
N PRO A 93 11.33 -13.84 2.44
CA PRO A 93 9.91 -13.88 2.08
C PRO A 93 9.31 -15.26 2.40
N GLN A 94 8.00 -15.30 2.64
CA GLN A 94 7.29 -16.59 2.69
C GLN A 94 7.36 -17.31 1.34
N ASN A 95 7.37 -18.64 1.36
CA ASN A 95 7.23 -19.43 0.14
C ASN A 95 5.79 -19.28 -0.38
N ILE A 96 5.63 -18.50 -1.47
CA ILE A 96 4.36 -18.23 -2.13
C ILE A 96 4.35 -19.00 -3.45
N ILE A 97 3.42 -19.94 -3.55
CA ILE A 97 3.29 -20.86 -4.70
C ILE A 97 2.06 -20.56 -5.57
N GLY A 98 1.21 -19.60 -5.18
CA GLY A 98 0.00 -19.25 -5.92
C GLY A 98 -0.69 -18.00 -5.39
N MET A 99 -1.60 -17.46 -6.20
CA MET A 99 -2.35 -16.22 -5.93
C MET A 99 -3.34 -16.34 -4.77
N ASN A 100 -3.95 -17.52 -4.62
CA ASN A 100 -5.02 -17.77 -3.65
C ASN A 100 -4.55 -18.60 -2.45
N HIS A 101 -3.30 -18.42 -2.03
CA HIS A 101 -2.77 -19.16 -0.88
C HIS A 101 -3.49 -18.74 0.41
N PRO A 102 -4.01 -19.67 1.23
CA PRO A 102 -4.73 -19.34 2.45
C PRO A 102 -3.81 -18.71 3.50
N PHE A 103 -4.41 -17.88 4.36
CA PHE A 103 -3.72 -17.37 5.54
C PHE A 103 -3.29 -18.53 6.45
N ASP A 104 -2.09 -18.44 7.00
CA ASP A 104 -1.55 -19.45 7.92
C ASP A 104 -1.12 -18.79 9.24
N PRO A 105 -1.86 -18.99 10.35
CA PRO A 105 -1.52 -18.39 11.64
C PRO A 105 -0.19 -18.91 12.20
N LYS A 106 0.36 -20.02 11.71
CA LYS A 106 1.65 -20.57 12.14
C LYS A 106 2.83 -19.81 11.53
N LYS A 107 2.70 -19.36 10.28
CA LYS A 107 3.71 -18.51 9.61
C LYS A 107 3.76 -17.12 10.27
N PHE A 108 4.81 -16.35 9.96
CA PHE A 108 4.86 -14.95 10.40
C PHE A 108 3.66 -14.18 9.84
N ASN A 109 3.03 -13.36 10.67
CA ASN A 109 1.98 -12.45 10.28
C ASN A 109 1.96 -11.25 11.27
N PHE A 110 1.24 -10.18 10.94
CA PHE A 110 1.34 -8.93 11.69
C PHE A 110 0.75 -8.98 13.11
N THR A 111 0.00 -10.01 13.51
CA THR A 111 -0.42 -10.14 14.93
C THR A 111 0.74 -10.53 15.86
N LYS A 112 1.92 -10.85 15.28
CA LYS A 112 3.13 -11.29 15.99
C LYS A 112 4.22 -10.22 16.09
N ILE A 113 3.92 -8.97 15.71
CA ILE A 113 4.88 -7.85 15.81
C ILE A 113 5.05 -7.40 17.26
N LYS A 114 6.14 -6.70 17.54
CA LYS A 114 6.34 -6.08 18.86
C LYS A 114 5.40 -4.87 19.01
N PRO A 115 4.92 -4.56 20.23
CA PRO A 115 4.10 -3.37 20.46
C PRO A 115 4.76 -2.06 19.98
N GLY A 116 6.08 -1.94 20.09
CA GLY A 116 6.83 -0.77 19.60
C GLY A 116 6.89 -0.61 18.07
N GLU A 117 6.46 -1.61 17.30
CA GLU A 117 6.33 -1.51 15.85
C GLU A 117 5.02 -0.82 15.41
N VAL A 118 4.07 -0.63 16.34
CA VAL A 118 2.78 0.01 16.07
C VAL A 118 2.90 1.53 16.22
N LEU A 119 2.51 2.28 15.18
CA LEU A 119 2.47 3.74 15.24
C LEU A 119 1.15 4.23 15.83
N PHE A 120 0.02 3.79 15.26
CA PHE A 120 -1.33 4.12 15.71
C PHE A 120 -2.40 3.22 15.05
N GLU A 121 -3.59 3.20 15.64
CA GLU A 121 -4.81 2.69 15.00
C GLU A 121 -5.41 3.77 14.09
N LEU A 122 -5.65 3.45 12.82
CA LEU A 122 -6.29 4.33 11.86
C LEU A 122 -7.82 4.17 11.94
N CYS A 123 -8.51 5.24 12.28
CA CYS A 123 -9.93 5.22 12.66
C CYS A 123 -10.77 6.16 11.78
N PRO A 124 -11.27 5.73 10.61
CA PRO A 124 -12.27 6.49 9.87
C PRO A 124 -13.53 6.70 10.72
N GLU A 125 -13.92 7.95 10.92
CA GLU A 125 -15.21 8.32 11.49
C GLU A 125 -16.24 8.31 10.35
N ARG A 126 -16.93 7.17 10.22
CA ARG A 126 -18.07 7.06 9.30
C ARG A 126 -19.31 7.55 10.03
N ASP A 127 -20.09 8.42 9.38
CA ASP A 127 -21.40 8.83 9.88
C ASP A 127 -22.21 7.59 10.26
N SER A 128 -22.74 7.60 11.48
CA SER A 128 -23.42 6.45 12.10
C SER A 128 -24.77 6.12 11.44
N SER A 129 -25.12 6.78 10.33
CA SER A 129 -26.42 6.72 9.65
C SER A 129 -26.67 5.42 8.87
N HIS A 130 -25.66 4.57 8.68
CA HIS A 130 -25.82 3.25 8.03
C HIS A 130 -25.71 2.05 8.99
N GLN A 131 -25.55 2.27 10.30
CA GLN A 131 -25.43 1.18 11.28
C GLN A 131 -26.77 0.68 11.85
N GLU A 132 -27.91 1.25 11.45
CA GLU A 132 -29.23 0.79 11.90
C GLU A 132 -29.94 -0.20 10.94
N ASN A 133 -29.45 -0.38 9.70
CA ASN A 133 -30.13 -1.20 8.69
C ASN A 133 -29.73 -2.68 8.64
N GLU A 134 -28.83 -3.15 9.52
CA GLU A 134 -28.63 -4.59 9.78
C GLU A 134 -29.46 -5.10 10.98
N ARG A 135 -30.50 -4.35 11.39
CA ARG A 135 -31.57 -4.92 12.24
C ARG A 135 -32.55 -5.67 11.34
N VAL A 136 -32.18 -6.88 10.95
CA VAL A 136 -33.12 -7.80 10.30
C VAL A 136 -34.32 -8.03 11.22
N SER A 137 -35.49 -7.71 10.69
CA SER A 137 -36.81 -8.01 11.20
C SER A 137 -36.90 -9.42 11.81
N GLN A 138 -36.98 -9.50 13.13
CA GLN A 138 -37.55 -10.66 13.83
C GLN A 138 -38.90 -10.27 14.40
N ASN A 139 -39.94 -10.46 13.60
CA ASN A 139 -41.27 -10.72 14.13
C ASN A 139 -41.25 -12.16 14.66
N GLY A 140 -41.15 -12.31 15.98
CA GLY A 140 -41.17 -13.61 16.65
C GLY A 140 -41.49 -13.43 18.13
N THR A 141 -42.63 -13.98 18.52
CA THR A 141 -43.27 -14.02 19.84
C THR A 141 -42.35 -14.16 21.06
N ALA A 142 -42.76 -13.49 22.14
CA ALA A 142 -42.15 -13.43 23.46
C ALA A 142 -41.75 -14.80 24.05
N SER A 143 -40.49 -14.88 24.48
CA SER A 143 -40.05 -15.68 25.63
C SER A 143 -38.83 -15.01 26.24
N ASP A 144 -38.94 -14.64 27.52
CA ASP A 144 -37.89 -14.06 28.35
C ASP A 144 -36.72 -15.02 28.50
N GLU A 145 -35.56 -14.65 27.94
CA GLU A 145 -34.21 -14.93 28.43
C GLU A 145 -33.21 -14.26 27.48
N ALA A 146 -32.80 -13.03 27.80
CA ALA A 146 -31.89 -12.25 26.95
C ALA A 146 -30.44 -12.77 27.08
N PRO A 147 -29.80 -13.25 26.00
CA PRO A 147 -28.36 -13.40 26.02
C PRO A 147 -27.75 -11.99 25.84
N THR A 148 -26.91 -11.58 26.79
CA THR A 148 -26.08 -10.38 26.66
C THR A 148 -25.36 -10.41 25.32
N SER A 149 -25.79 -9.58 24.37
CA SER A 149 -25.14 -9.44 23.07
C SER A 149 -23.75 -8.87 23.30
N LYS A 150 -22.74 -9.75 23.35
CA LYS A 150 -21.33 -9.34 23.34
C LYS A 150 -21.12 -8.53 22.07
N ARG A 151 -21.03 -7.21 22.21
CA ARG A 151 -20.67 -6.28 21.13
C ARG A 151 -19.38 -6.80 20.52
N VAL A 152 -19.45 -7.40 19.33
CA VAL A 152 -18.28 -7.90 18.62
C VAL A 152 -17.40 -6.68 18.36
N LYS A 153 -16.25 -6.61 19.05
CA LYS A 153 -15.32 -5.50 18.87
C LYS A 153 -14.78 -5.62 17.45
N LYS A 154 -15.12 -4.65 16.59
CA LYS A 154 -14.61 -4.57 15.22
C LYS A 154 -13.08 -4.56 15.28
N SER A 155 -12.43 -5.36 14.43
CA SER A 155 -10.97 -5.37 14.37
C SER A 155 -10.43 -4.00 13.98
N SER A 156 -9.38 -3.55 14.66
CA SER A 156 -8.73 -2.28 14.37
C SER A 156 -7.93 -2.33 13.06
N HIS A 157 -7.92 -1.21 12.33
CA HIS A 157 -6.95 -0.98 11.26
C HIS A 157 -5.70 -0.35 11.86
N VAL A 158 -4.52 -0.89 11.59
CA VAL A 158 -3.29 -0.49 12.28
C VAL A 158 -2.25 -0.03 11.29
N VAL A 159 -1.60 1.09 11.59
CA VAL A 159 -0.41 1.56 10.89
C VAL A 159 0.82 1.16 11.69
N ILE A 160 1.71 0.40 11.05
CA ILE A 160 2.91 -0.15 11.67
C ILE A 160 4.15 0.28 10.87
N ILE A 161 5.31 0.32 11.51
CA ILE A 161 6.55 0.52 10.77
C ILE A 161 6.84 -0.66 9.85
N ASN A 162 7.45 -0.41 8.70
CA ASN A 162 8.16 -1.46 8.01
C ASN A 162 9.57 -1.57 8.62
N VAL A 163 9.79 -2.59 9.46
CA VAL A 163 11.07 -2.83 10.16
C VAL A 163 12.28 -3.00 9.23
N SER A 164 12.05 -3.19 7.93
CA SER A 164 13.07 -3.03 6.88
C SER A 164 12.61 -1.91 5.96
N PRO A 165 12.92 -0.64 6.24
CA PRO A 165 12.32 0.51 5.57
C PRO A 165 12.97 0.77 4.21
N LEU A 166 12.15 1.02 3.20
CA LEU A 166 12.64 1.27 1.84
C LEU A 166 13.28 2.64 1.73
N ALA A 167 12.53 3.61 2.22
CA ALA A 167 12.77 5.04 2.22
C ALA A 167 12.18 5.61 3.52
N TYR A 168 12.33 6.91 3.70
CA TYR A 168 11.78 7.61 4.85
C TYR A 168 10.26 7.41 4.98
N GLY A 169 9.78 7.26 6.22
CA GLY A 169 8.38 7.03 6.53
C GLY A 169 7.80 5.73 5.95
N ASN A 170 8.63 4.72 5.65
CA ASN A 170 8.12 3.46 5.15
C ASN A 170 7.33 2.71 6.23
N ILE A 171 6.01 2.62 6.04
CA ILE A 171 5.02 1.99 6.91
C ILE A 171 4.29 0.85 6.19
N LEU A 172 3.52 0.09 6.96
CA LEU A 172 2.49 -0.81 6.48
C LEU A 172 1.14 -0.41 7.08
N LEU A 173 0.11 -0.29 6.25
CA LEU A 173 -1.28 -0.27 6.70
C LEU A 173 -1.78 -1.72 6.71
N VAL A 174 -2.24 -2.19 7.87
CA VAL A 174 -2.82 -3.52 8.05
C VAL A 174 -4.30 -3.36 8.42
N PRO A 175 -5.22 -3.46 7.43
CA PRO A 175 -6.65 -3.38 7.69
C PRO A 175 -7.10 -4.56 8.54
N SER A 176 -7.91 -4.31 9.57
CA SER A 176 -8.53 -5.36 10.37
C SER A 176 -7.51 -6.42 10.86
N LEU A 177 -6.50 -5.96 11.60
CA LEU A 177 -5.35 -6.78 12.03
C LEU A 177 -5.71 -8.17 12.60
N GLN A 178 -6.80 -8.27 13.37
CA GLN A 178 -7.22 -9.50 14.04
C GLN A 178 -8.08 -10.42 13.15
N ASP A 179 -8.63 -9.90 12.04
CA ASP A 179 -9.40 -10.70 11.08
C ASP A 179 -8.49 -11.65 10.28
N CYS A 180 -7.17 -11.43 10.31
CA CYS A 180 -6.16 -12.30 9.71
C CYS A 180 -6.45 -12.61 8.23
N GLN A 181 -6.89 -11.60 7.48
CA GLN A 181 -7.24 -11.77 6.08
C GLN A 181 -5.99 -12.13 5.24
N PRO A 182 -6.10 -13.06 4.27
CA PRO A 182 -5.01 -13.31 3.34
C PRO A 182 -4.65 -12.04 2.55
N GLN A 183 -3.50 -12.02 1.90
CA GLN A 183 -3.05 -10.91 1.04
C GLN A 183 -3.86 -10.88 -0.28
N VAL A 184 -5.13 -10.55 -0.15
CA VAL A 184 -6.13 -10.43 -1.21
C VAL A 184 -6.84 -9.10 -1.01
N LEU A 185 -6.90 -8.30 -2.07
CA LEU A 185 -7.50 -6.97 -2.00
C LEU A 185 -9.00 -7.04 -1.76
N THR A 186 -9.55 -6.18 -0.91
CA THR A 186 -10.99 -5.96 -0.73
C THR A 186 -11.36 -4.51 -1.03
N GLU A 187 -12.63 -4.22 -1.37
CA GLU A 187 -13.10 -2.85 -1.62
C GLU A 187 -12.88 -1.97 -0.38
N GLU A 188 -13.17 -2.49 0.82
CA GLU A 188 -13.04 -1.76 2.07
C GLU A 188 -11.59 -1.44 2.41
N ALA A 189 -10.68 -2.40 2.20
CA ALA A 189 -9.26 -2.21 2.45
C ALA A 189 -8.64 -1.22 1.46
N LEU A 190 -9.08 -1.27 0.20
CA LEU A 190 -8.66 -0.34 -0.84
C LEU A 190 -9.17 1.07 -0.58
N LEU A 191 -10.44 1.22 -0.17
CA LEU A 191 -11.01 2.49 0.25
C LEU A 191 -10.19 3.10 1.39
N LEU A 192 -9.89 2.31 2.43
CA LEU A 192 -9.08 2.77 3.56
C LEU A 192 -7.68 3.24 3.13
N ALA A 193 -7.03 2.52 2.22
CA ALA A 193 -5.72 2.91 1.69
C ALA A 193 -5.78 4.18 0.83
N ILE A 194 -6.83 4.36 0.04
CA ILE A 194 -7.08 5.58 -0.73
C ILE A 194 -7.30 6.75 0.23
N GLU A 195 -8.16 6.61 1.24
CA GLU A 195 -8.39 7.63 2.27
C GLU A 195 -7.09 8.01 2.98
N MET A 196 -6.29 7.03 3.42
CA MET A 196 -4.99 7.29 4.04
C MET A 196 -4.02 8.02 3.12
N THR A 197 -4.03 7.72 1.82
CA THR A 197 -3.26 8.49 0.82
C THR A 197 -3.77 9.93 0.70
N LEU A 198 -5.09 10.12 0.81
CA LEU A 198 -5.74 11.42 0.74
C LEU A 198 -5.58 12.25 2.02
N LEU A 199 -5.29 11.65 3.18
CA LEU A 199 -4.95 12.40 4.40
C LEU A 199 -3.64 13.19 4.26
N SER A 200 -2.74 12.72 3.39
CA SER A 200 -1.47 13.41 3.14
C SER A 200 -1.63 14.62 2.21
N GLN A 201 -1.01 15.74 2.59
CA GLN A 201 -0.79 16.91 1.72
C GLN A 201 0.55 16.83 0.98
N HIS A 202 1.42 15.90 1.38
CA HIS A 202 2.76 15.77 0.83
C HIS A 202 2.74 15.07 -0.54
N GLN A 203 3.26 15.72 -1.59
CA GLN A 203 3.27 15.15 -2.95
C GLN A 203 3.95 13.78 -3.05
N GLY A 204 5.03 13.61 -2.30
CA GLY A 204 5.81 12.38 -2.28
C GLY A 204 5.25 11.23 -1.45
N PHE A 205 4.13 11.40 -0.73
CA PHE A 205 3.52 10.29 0.00
C PHE A 205 2.79 9.36 -0.96
N ARG A 206 3.12 8.07 -0.90
CA ARG A 206 2.62 7.05 -1.81
C ARG A 206 2.19 5.83 -1.04
N MET A 207 1.18 5.15 -1.56
CA MET A 207 0.75 3.86 -1.06
C MET A 207 0.69 2.82 -2.18
N GLY A 208 0.79 1.53 -1.82
CA GLY A 208 0.63 0.49 -2.80
C GLY A 208 0.44 -0.90 -2.20
N PHE A 209 0.00 -1.82 -3.05
CA PHE A 209 -0.31 -3.19 -2.72
C PHE A 209 0.42 -4.13 -3.69
N ASN A 210 0.94 -5.21 -3.13
CA ASN A 210 1.46 -6.35 -3.89
C ASN A 210 0.51 -7.53 -3.65
N SER A 211 -0.06 -8.13 -4.70
CA SER A 211 -0.72 -9.43 -4.54
C SER A 211 0.31 -10.50 -4.15
N LEU A 212 -0.18 -11.66 -3.72
CA LEU A 212 0.64 -12.88 -3.79
C LEU A 212 1.14 -13.06 -5.24
N CYS A 213 2.30 -13.69 -5.44
CA CYS A 213 2.96 -13.78 -6.75
C CYS A 213 3.34 -12.43 -7.42
N ALA A 214 3.13 -11.28 -6.77
CA ALA A 214 3.54 -9.95 -7.22
C ALA A 214 4.53 -9.28 -6.24
N TYR A 215 5.45 -10.09 -5.70
CA TYR A 215 6.45 -9.70 -4.69
C TYR A 215 5.93 -9.36 -3.27
N SER A 216 4.67 -9.67 -2.94
CA SER A 216 4.28 -9.72 -1.52
C SER A 216 5.17 -10.72 -0.76
N SER A 217 5.53 -10.37 0.48
CA SER A 217 6.44 -11.19 1.31
C SER A 217 5.74 -11.86 2.49
N VAL A 218 4.54 -11.41 2.82
CA VAL A 218 3.74 -11.86 3.97
C VAL A 218 2.31 -12.08 3.48
N ASN A 219 1.75 -13.25 3.77
CA ASN A 219 0.35 -13.52 3.51
C ASN A 219 -0.53 -13.05 4.68
N HIS A 220 -0.73 -11.74 4.77
CA HIS A 220 -1.65 -11.07 5.68
C HIS A 220 -1.94 -9.71 5.04
N LEU A 221 -3.20 -9.39 4.72
CA LEU A 221 -3.60 -8.16 4.02
C LEU A 221 -2.88 -6.90 4.54
N HIS A 222 -2.07 -6.30 3.67
CA HIS A 222 -1.37 -5.06 3.97
C HIS A 222 -1.08 -4.23 2.72
N PHE A 223 -0.95 -2.92 2.93
CA PHE A 223 -0.44 -1.95 1.97
C PHE A 223 0.87 -1.39 2.47
N HIS A 224 1.77 -1.05 1.55
CA HIS A 224 2.96 -0.26 1.83
C HIS A 224 2.62 1.23 1.73
N GLY A 225 3.22 2.04 2.59
CA GLY A 225 3.25 3.50 2.46
C GLY A 225 4.67 4.03 2.65
N TYR A 226 5.05 5.12 1.98
CA TYR A 226 6.36 5.76 2.15
C TYR A 226 6.40 7.17 1.55
N TYR A 227 7.41 7.95 1.92
CA TYR A 227 7.73 9.24 1.29
C TYR A 227 8.93 9.08 0.37
N LEU A 228 8.86 9.74 -0.78
CA LEU A 228 10.01 9.93 -1.66
C LEU A 228 9.95 11.35 -2.24
N GLU A 229 11.00 12.14 -2.03
CA GLU A 229 11.06 13.56 -2.42
C GLU A 229 11.50 13.78 -3.89
N HIS A 230 10.99 12.94 -4.78
CA HIS A 230 11.23 13.02 -6.22
C HIS A 230 9.95 12.71 -6.97
N GLU A 231 9.66 13.48 -8.02
CA GLU A 231 8.57 13.20 -8.95
C GLU A 231 8.86 11.94 -9.77
N LEU A 232 7.88 11.04 -9.84
CA LEU A 232 7.95 9.84 -10.67
C LEU A 232 7.27 10.07 -12.02
N GLY A 233 7.73 9.36 -13.06
CA GLY A 233 7.10 9.43 -14.38
C GLY A 233 5.61 9.06 -14.36
N THR A 234 5.17 8.21 -13.43
CA THR A 234 3.73 7.88 -13.24
C THR A 234 2.89 9.08 -12.82
N GLU A 235 3.47 10.15 -12.30
CA GLU A 235 2.71 11.33 -11.85
C GLU A 235 2.27 12.21 -13.02
N SER A 236 2.92 12.11 -14.17
CA SER A 236 2.63 12.90 -15.37
C SER A 236 2.58 12.08 -16.66
N CYS A 237 2.65 10.74 -16.58
CA CYS A 237 2.59 9.88 -17.77
C CYS A 237 1.27 10.03 -18.52
N VAL A 238 1.35 9.85 -19.84
CA VAL A 238 0.21 9.91 -20.77
C VAL A 238 -0.69 8.70 -20.58
N ILE A 239 -1.98 8.98 -20.44
CA ILE A 239 -3.02 8.00 -20.16
C ILE A 239 -4.08 8.04 -21.25
N VAL A 240 -4.48 6.86 -21.73
CA VAL A 240 -5.42 6.70 -22.84
C VAL A 240 -6.75 6.17 -22.30
N PRO A 241 -7.89 6.77 -22.64
CA PRO A 241 -9.21 6.24 -22.28
C PRO A 241 -9.41 4.80 -22.77
N PHE A 242 -10.05 3.96 -21.94
CA PHE A 242 -10.33 2.56 -22.27
C PHE A 242 -11.82 2.21 -22.13
N HIS A 243 -12.40 2.32 -20.92
CA HIS A 243 -13.79 1.94 -20.68
C HIS A 243 -14.33 2.66 -19.43
N SER A 244 -15.44 3.39 -19.55
CA SER A 244 -16.23 3.97 -18.43
C SER A 244 -15.42 4.45 -17.22
N GLY A 245 -14.56 5.47 -17.41
CA GLY A 245 -13.73 6.04 -16.33
C GLY A 245 -12.41 5.30 -16.07
N ILE A 246 -12.24 4.12 -16.66
CA ILE A 246 -11.00 3.34 -16.67
C ILE A 246 -10.16 3.73 -17.88
N HIS A 247 -8.87 3.90 -17.63
CA HIS A 247 -7.89 4.26 -18.62
C HIS A 247 -6.73 3.26 -18.59
N VAL A 248 -5.78 3.41 -19.51
CA VAL A 248 -4.56 2.60 -19.57
C VAL A 248 -3.33 3.45 -19.77
N LEU A 249 -2.19 2.98 -19.26
CA LEU A 249 -0.91 3.58 -19.62
C LEU A 249 -0.66 3.41 -21.13
N ASN A 250 -0.11 4.43 -21.77
CA ASN A 250 0.28 4.33 -23.17
C ASN A 250 1.53 3.44 -23.33
N SER A 251 1.90 3.14 -24.58
CA SER A 251 3.04 2.27 -24.91
C SER A 251 4.42 2.84 -24.57
N ASP A 252 4.49 4.12 -24.18
CA ASP A 252 5.76 4.75 -23.80
C ASP A 252 6.19 4.32 -22.39
N TYR A 253 5.24 3.90 -21.54
CA TYR A 253 5.54 3.34 -20.23
C TYR A 253 5.87 1.84 -20.35
N PRO A 254 6.92 1.33 -19.66
CA PRO A 254 7.40 -0.04 -19.89
C PRO A 254 6.46 -1.13 -19.36
N ALA A 255 5.65 -0.83 -18.36
CA ALA A 255 4.70 -1.76 -17.77
C ALA A 255 3.28 -1.41 -18.22
N LEU A 256 2.62 -2.34 -18.92
CA LEU A 256 1.24 -2.20 -19.33
C LEU A 256 0.32 -2.32 -18.11
N GLY A 257 -0.65 -1.43 -18.00
CA GLY A 257 -1.55 -1.41 -16.85
C GLY A 257 -2.74 -0.48 -17.01
N PHE A 258 -3.66 -0.60 -16.06
CA PHE A 258 -4.82 0.25 -15.93
C PHE A 258 -4.49 1.48 -15.07
N ALA A 259 -5.15 2.58 -15.38
CA ALA A 259 -5.02 3.84 -14.68
C ALA A 259 -6.40 4.41 -14.33
N PHE A 260 -6.49 4.94 -13.11
CA PHE A 260 -7.68 5.54 -12.54
C PHE A 260 -7.29 6.84 -11.85
N GLN A 261 -8.23 7.75 -11.68
CA GLN A 261 -8.00 8.96 -10.90
C GLN A 261 -9.23 9.32 -10.09
N LEU A 262 -9.03 10.07 -9.00
CA LEU A 262 -10.13 10.64 -8.24
C LEU A 262 -10.87 11.68 -9.10
N GLN A 263 -12.18 11.47 -9.26
CA GLN A 263 -13.09 12.40 -9.91
C GLN A 263 -13.91 13.15 -8.86
N GLY A 264 -13.72 14.46 -8.77
CA GLY A 264 -14.40 15.29 -7.76
C GLY A 264 -14.11 14.80 -6.33
N LYS A 265 -15.16 14.42 -5.61
CA LYS A 265 -15.08 13.91 -4.22
C LYS A 265 -15.42 12.42 -4.09
N ASP A 266 -15.56 11.69 -5.21
CA ASP A 266 -16.05 10.31 -5.20
C ASP A 266 -14.95 9.28 -4.89
N VAL A 267 -14.50 9.27 -3.64
CA VAL A 267 -13.46 8.36 -3.14
C VAL A 267 -13.95 6.90 -3.17
N THR A 268 -15.21 6.67 -2.78
CA THR A 268 -15.83 5.34 -2.80
C THR A 268 -15.97 4.79 -4.22
N GLY A 269 -16.39 5.62 -5.18
CA GLY A 269 -16.48 5.22 -6.58
C GLY A 269 -15.13 4.89 -7.18
N LEU A 270 -14.08 5.65 -6.85
CA LEU A 270 -12.70 5.31 -7.25
C LEU A 270 -12.29 3.94 -6.69
N ALA A 271 -12.47 3.70 -5.38
CA ALA A 271 -12.14 2.42 -4.76
C ALA A 271 -12.89 1.26 -5.43
N ARG A 272 -14.19 1.42 -5.67
CA ARG A 272 -15.01 0.41 -6.35
C ARG A 272 -14.54 0.10 -7.77
N GLN A 273 -14.22 1.12 -8.57
CA GLN A 273 -13.75 0.91 -9.95
C GLN A 273 -12.43 0.16 -9.99
N VAL A 274 -11.46 0.56 -9.17
CA VAL A 274 -10.17 -0.12 -9.05
C VAL A 274 -10.37 -1.55 -8.55
N TYR A 275 -11.21 -1.74 -7.52
CA TYR A 275 -11.50 -3.06 -6.95
C TYR A 275 -12.16 -4.00 -7.97
N LYS A 276 -13.09 -3.54 -8.80
CA LYS A 276 -13.71 -4.38 -9.84
C LYS A 276 -12.66 -5.03 -10.75
N VAL A 277 -11.69 -4.24 -11.21
CA VAL A 277 -10.60 -4.77 -12.05
C VAL A 277 -9.68 -5.67 -11.25
N ALA A 278 -9.23 -5.25 -10.06
CA ALA A 278 -8.35 -6.05 -9.22
C ALA A 278 -8.98 -7.39 -8.81
N ASN A 279 -10.29 -7.41 -8.53
CA ASN A 279 -11.04 -8.62 -8.20
C ASN A 279 -11.14 -9.57 -9.40
N TYR A 280 -11.31 -9.06 -10.61
CA TYR A 280 -11.20 -9.87 -11.83
C TYR A 280 -9.82 -10.51 -11.95
N LEU A 281 -8.74 -9.73 -11.76
CA LEU A 281 -7.38 -10.25 -11.80
C LEU A 281 -7.16 -11.32 -10.73
N GLN A 282 -7.65 -11.10 -9.51
CA GLN A 282 -7.54 -12.06 -8.41
C GLN A 282 -8.29 -13.37 -8.71
N SER A 283 -9.52 -13.30 -9.21
CA SER A 283 -10.34 -14.49 -9.50
C SER A 283 -9.81 -15.32 -10.67
N HIS A 284 -9.04 -14.71 -11.57
CA HIS A 284 -8.37 -15.37 -12.69
C HIS A 284 -6.88 -15.67 -12.42
N GLU A 285 -6.44 -15.55 -11.16
CA GLU A 285 -5.07 -15.82 -10.72
C GLU A 285 -3.98 -15.02 -11.45
N ILE A 286 -4.32 -13.80 -11.87
CA ILE A 286 -3.39 -12.85 -12.47
C ILE A 286 -2.72 -12.05 -11.36
N ALA A 287 -1.40 -12.22 -11.24
CA ALA A 287 -0.59 -11.43 -10.32
C ALA A 287 -0.69 -9.94 -10.65
N HIS A 288 -0.76 -9.10 -9.61
CA HIS A 288 -0.98 -7.67 -9.81
C HIS A 288 -0.40 -6.79 -8.70
N ASN A 289 -0.07 -5.55 -9.07
CA ASN A 289 0.33 -4.48 -8.15
C ASN A 289 -0.63 -3.30 -8.26
N VAL A 290 -0.93 -2.67 -7.13
CA VAL A 290 -1.64 -1.37 -7.07
C VAL A 290 -0.67 -0.31 -6.55
N PHE A 291 -0.73 0.88 -7.12
CA PHE A 291 0.06 2.04 -6.66
C PHE A 291 -0.77 3.31 -6.69
N MET A 292 -0.63 4.13 -5.65
CA MET A 292 -1.39 5.35 -5.41
C MET A 292 -0.41 6.50 -5.23
N THR A 293 -0.57 7.55 -6.03
CA THR A 293 0.29 8.74 -6.00
C THR A 293 -0.49 9.98 -6.38
N ARG A 294 -0.05 11.15 -5.90
CA ARG A 294 -0.51 12.42 -6.46
C ARG A 294 0.12 12.62 -7.84
N GLY A 295 -0.61 13.23 -8.76
CA GLY A 295 -0.13 13.52 -10.10
C GLY A 295 -1.07 14.43 -10.87
N THR A 296 -0.64 14.88 -12.05
CA THR A 296 -1.47 15.71 -12.93
C THR A 296 -2.75 14.97 -13.32
N GLN A 297 -3.85 15.70 -13.46
CA GLN A 297 -5.09 15.12 -13.99
C GLN A 297 -4.84 14.54 -15.39
N PHE A 298 -5.48 13.41 -15.68
CA PHE A 298 -5.42 12.79 -17.00
C PHE A 298 -5.83 13.79 -18.09
N GLY A 299 -5.07 13.81 -19.18
CA GLY A 299 -5.27 14.74 -20.29
C GLY A 299 -4.65 16.12 -20.11
N GLU A 300 -4.10 16.43 -18.92
CA GLU A 300 -3.36 17.68 -18.69
C GLU A 300 -1.85 17.50 -18.87
N ASP A 301 -1.16 18.58 -19.22
CA ASP A 301 0.30 18.62 -19.37
C ASP A 301 1.02 18.35 -18.04
N ALA A 302 2.25 17.82 -18.12
CA ALA A 302 3.08 17.49 -16.96
C ALA A 302 3.32 18.66 -15.98
N ASN A 303 3.24 19.90 -16.46
CA ASN A 303 3.43 21.11 -15.66
C ASN A 303 2.12 21.67 -15.06
N SER A 304 0.99 20.99 -15.26
CA SER A 304 -0.30 21.47 -14.78
C SER A 304 -0.32 21.62 -13.25
N PRO A 305 -0.93 22.71 -12.72
CA PRO A 305 -1.19 22.85 -11.29
C PRO A 305 -2.32 21.93 -10.79
N ASN A 306 -3.15 21.39 -11.68
CA ASN A 306 -4.29 20.54 -11.31
C ASN A 306 -3.80 19.12 -11.02
N ARG A 307 -3.52 18.85 -9.74
CA ARG A 307 -3.10 17.52 -9.29
C ARG A 307 -4.16 16.84 -8.46
N THR A 308 -4.42 15.58 -8.77
CA THR A 308 -5.38 14.70 -8.10
C THR A 308 -4.69 13.41 -7.66
N LEU A 309 -5.43 12.53 -6.98
CA LEU A 309 -4.97 11.16 -6.73
C LEU A 309 -5.07 10.34 -8.02
N ARG A 310 -3.97 9.71 -8.42
CA ARG A 310 -3.89 8.71 -9.49
C ARG A 310 -3.67 7.33 -8.87
N VAL A 311 -4.33 6.33 -9.42
CA VAL A 311 -4.18 4.92 -9.02
C VAL A 311 -3.82 4.10 -10.24
N PHE A 312 -2.79 3.28 -10.12
CA PHE A 312 -2.32 2.38 -11.17
C PHE A 312 -2.50 0.94 -10.74
N LEU A 313 -2.92 0.09 -11.66
CA LEU A 313 -3.08 -1.34 -11.47
C LEU A 313 -2.38 -2.09 -12.61
N TRP A 314 -1.27 -2.75 -12.30
CA TRP A 314 -0.48 -3.51 -13.27
C TRP A 314 -0.76 -5.00 -13.15
N PRO A 315 -1.46 -5.62 -14.11
CA PRO A 315 -1.39 -7.07 -14.27
C PRO A 315 0.02 -7.45 -14.76
N ARG A 316 0.55 -8.56 -14.25
CA ARG A 316 1.96 -8.92 -14.45
C ARG A 316 2.18 -10.42 -14.47
N ARG A 317 3.34 -10.82 -15.00
CA ARG A 317 3.80 -12.21 -14.91
C ARG A 317 3.97 -12.62 -13.44
N PRO A 318 3.43 -13.78 -13.02
CA PRO A 318 3.58 -14.22 -11.64
C PRO A 318 5.04 -14.53 -11.33
N VAL A 319 5.49 -14.15 -10.13
CA VAL A 319 6.79 -14.52 -9.59
C VAL A 319 6.59 -15.56 -8.50
N THR A 320 7.03 -16.78 -8.78
CA THR A 320 7.01 -17.91 -7.83
C THR A 320 8.42 -18.42 -7.60
N GLY A 321 8.76 -18.78 -6.37
CA GLY A 321 10.07 -19.35 -6.04
C GLY A 321 11.18 -18.32 -5.81
N ALA A 322 12.42 -18.67 -6.19
CA ALA A 322 13.59 -17.81 -5.98
C ALA A 322 13.48 -16.53 -6.80
N LYS A 323 13.81 -15.38 -6.19
CA LYS A 323 13.78 -14.09 -6.88
C LYS A 323 14.93 -14.01 -7.86
N ASP A 324 14.64 -13.53 -9.06
CA ASP A 324 15.66 -13.20 -10.06
C ASP A 324 16.74 -12.29 -9.47
N ASP A 325 17.99 -12.49 -9.90
CA ASP A 325 19.16 -11.71 -9.46
C ASP A 325 19.24 -10.34 -10.15
N PHE A 326 18.09 -9.68 -10.28
CA PHE A 326 18.01 -8.33 -10.82
C PHE A 326 18.61 -7.32 -9.84
N VAL A 327 19.19 -6.25 -10.41
CA VAL A 327 19.69 -5.08 -9.68
C VAL A 327 18.62 -4.48 -8.75
N PHE A 328 17.34 -4.56 -9.18
CA PHE A 328 16.13 -4.27 -8.39
C PHE A 328 15.04 -5.29 -8.72
N ASN A 329 14.09 -5.55 -7.81
CA ASN A 329 12.98 -6.46 -8.09
C ASN A 329 11.77 -5.67 -8.59
N PRO A 330 11.15 -5.94 -9.75
CA PRO A 330 10.01 -5.18 -10.24
C PRO A 330 8.70 -5.42 -9.46
N ALA A 331 8.63 -4.89 -8.24
CA ALA A 331 7.44 -4.85 -7.39
C ALA A 331 6.70 -3.50 -7.58
N LEU A 332 5.89 -3.08 -6.62
CA LEU A 332 5.08 -1.87 -6.76
C LEU A 332 5.88 -0.58 -7.01
N CYS A 333 6.98 -0.35 -6.27
CA CYS A 333 7.73 0.92 -6.34
C CYS A 333 8.43 1.05 -7.69
N GLU A 334 9.00 -0.06 -8.14
CA GLU A 334 9.79 -0.17 -9.34
C GLU A 334 8.92 -0.02 -10.59
N LEU A 335 7.73 -0.62 -10.59
CA LEU A 335 6.73 -0.41 -11.63
C LEU A 335 6.23 1.04 -11.68
N ALA A 336 6.32 1.80 -10.58
CA ALA A 336 5.98 3.22 -10.56
C ALA A 336 7.14 4.14 -10.99
N GLY A 337 8.37 3.61 -11.05
CA GLY A 337 9.58 4.32 -11.46
C GLY A 337 10.54 4.68 -10.32
N HIS A 338 10.29 4.23 -9.09
CA HIS A 338 11.25 4.29 -7.98
C HIS A 338 12.00 2.97 -7.91
N LEU A 339 13.32 2.97 -8.12
CA LEU A 339 14.15 1.77 -8.25
C LEU A 339 15.07 1.60 -7.03
N PRO A 340 14.71 0.77 -6.03
CA PRO A 340 15.56 0.42 -4.92
C PRO A 340 16.68 -0.51 -5.38
N ILE A 341 17.90 0.02 -5.42
CA ILE A 341 19.05 -0.71 -5.91
C ILE A 341 19.75 -1.44 -4.76
N LYS A 342 20.02 -2.74 -4.96
CA LYS A 342 20.53 -3.63 -3.91
C LYS A 342 22.05 -3.55 -3.71
N VAL A 343 22.80 -3.17 -4.74
CA VAL A 343 24.26 -3.25 -4.79
C VAL A 343 24.87 -2.01 -5.44
N GLU A 344 26.05 -1.60 -4.99
CA GLU A 344 26.70 -0.38 -5.46
C GLU A 344 27.02 -0.38 -6.95
N ASP A 345 27.55 -1.49 -7.47
CA ASP A 345 27.95 -1.56 -8.88
C ASP A 345 26.73 -1.41 -9.80
N GLY A 346 25.64 -2.10 -9.46
CA GLY A 346 24.36 -1.92 -10.14
C GLY A 346 23.84 -0.49 -10.03
N PHE A 347 24.02 0.19 -8.89
CA PHE A 347 23.64 1.60 -8.77
C PHE A 347 24.50 2.51 -9.64
N LYS A 348 25.79 2.22 -9.81
CA LYS A 348 26.69 3.01 -10.66
C LYS A 348 26.36 2.80 -12.14
N SER A 349 26.21 1.55 -12.59
CA SER A 349 26.08 1.20 -13.99
C SER A 349 24.66 1.32 -14.57
N LEU A 350 23.60 1.20 -13.74
CA LEU A 350 22.23 1.11 -14.24
C LEU A 350 21.85 2.31 -15.11
N THR A 351 21.37 2.00 -16.31
CA THR A 351 20.80 2.92 -17.30
C THR A 351 19.27 2.85 -17.34
N GLU A 352 18.61 3.87 -17.89
CA GLU A 352 17.16 3.84 -18.08
C GLU A 352 16.71 2.72 -19.04
N GLU A 353 17.50 2.44 -20.08
CA GLU A 353 17.23 1.35 -21.04
C GLU A 353 17.22 -0.03 -20.36
N GLU A 354 18.22 -0.30 -19.50
CA GLU A 354 18.26 -1.55 -18.73
C GLU A 354 17.11 -1.66 -17.72
N ALA A 355 16.73 -0.53 -17.09
CA ALA A 355 15.58 -0.49 -16.22
C ALA A 355 14.28 -0.80 -16.98
N VAL A 356 14.07 -0.18 -18.15
CA VAL A 356 12.95 -0.47 -19.05
C VAL A 356 12.90 -1.95 -19.42
N LYS A 357 14.05 -2.52 -19.83
CA LYS A 357 14.15 -3.94 -20.17
C LYS A 357 13.74 -4.83 -19.01
N THR A 358 14.22 -4.53 -17.80
CA THR A 358 13.91 -5.27 -16.57
C THR A 358 12.42 -5.20 -16.24
N LEU A 359 11.82 -4.01 -16.26
CA LEU A 359 10.38 -3.83 -15.99
C LEU A 359 9.50 -4.57 -17.01
N LYS A 360 9.87 -4.55 -18.29
CA LYS A 360 9.16 -5.28 -19.36
C LYS A 360 9.13 -6.79 -19.14
N THR A 361 10.14 -7.38 -18.49
CA THR A 361 10.14 -8.83 -18.19
C THR A 361 8.99 -9.26 -17.28
N GLN A 362 8.47 -8.33 -16.48
CA GLN A 362 7.38 -8.61 -15.54
C GLN A 362 6.03 -8.12 -16.07
N SER A 363 6.00 -7.30 -17.12
CA SER A 363 4.74 -6.90 -17.79
C SER A 363 4.13 -8.06 -18.57
N LEU A 364 2.81 -8.01 -18.79
CA LEU A 364 2.17 -8.81 -19.83
C LEU A 364 2.65 -8.39 -21.22
N SER A 365 2.53 -9.28 -22.21
CA SER A 365 2.68 -8.91 -23.62
C SER A 365 1.53 -7.98 -24.05
N LYS A 366 1.71 -7.28 -25.17
CA LYS A 366 0.66 -6.40 -25.70
C LYS A 366 -0.60 -7.20 -26.05
N GLU A 367 -0.43 -8.36 -26.66
CA GLU A 367 -1.52 -9.25 -27.08
C GLU A 367 -2.31 -9.78 -25.88
N GLU A 368 -1.60 -10.20 -24.83
CA GLU A 368 -2.21 -10.65 -23.57
C GLU A 368 -2.96 -9.51 -22.87
N PHE A 369 -2.37 -8.31 -22.84
CA PHE A 369 -3.02 -7.15 -22.23
C PHE A 369 -4.24 -6.69 -23.05
N ASP A 370 -4.17 -6.74 -24.38
CA ASP A 370 -5.30 -6.44 -25.26
C ASP A 370 -6.45 -7.43 -25.07
N ALA A 371 -6.15 -8.73 -24.96
CA ALA A 371 -7.16 -9.76 -24.64
C ALA A 371 -7.79 -9.52 -23.25
N LEU A 372 -6.96 -9.28 -22.22
CA LEU A 372 -7.41 -8.98 -20.87
C LEU A 372 -8.32 -7.76 -20.81
N LYS A 373 -8.02 -6.71 -21.58
CA LYS A 373 -8.91 -5.55 -21.72
C LYS A 373 -10.27 -5.95 -22.29
N THR A 374 -10.33 -6.74 -23.35
CA THR A 374 -11.60 -7.20 -23.92
C THR A 374 -12.43 -7.98 -22.89
N GLU A 375 -11.80 -8.85 -22.09
CA GLU A 375 -12.47 -9.59 -21.03
C GLU A 375 -13.00 -8.67 -19.92
N ILE A 376 -12.17 -7.73 -19.43
CA ILE A 376 -12.56 -6.77 -18.40
C ILE A 376 -13.71 -5.89 -18.88
N ALA A 377 -13.66 -5.38 -20.12
CA ALA A 377 -14.75 -4.60 -20.70
C ALA A 377 -16.07 -5.38 -20.66
N THR A 378 -16.03 -6.67 -20.99
CA THR A 378 -17.23 -7.54 -20.97
C THR A 378 -17.81 -7.68 -19.56
N VAL A 379 -16.96 -7.80 -18.54
CA VAL A 379 -17.41 -7.92 -17.13
C VAL A 379 -17.97 -6.61 -16.58
N LEU A 380 -17.50 -5.46 -17.08
CA LEU A 380 -17.91 -4.15 -16.60
C LEU A 380 -19.22 -3.64 -17.23
N GLY A 381 -19.71 -4.29 -18.30
CA GLY A 381 -20.86 -3.85 -19.09
C GLY A 381 -20.50 -2.73 -20.04
#